data_AF-A0AAN7FWX3-F1
#
_entry.id   AF-A0AAN7FWX3-F1
#
_cell.length_a   1.000
_cell.length_b   1.000
_cell.length_c   1.000
_cell.angle_alpha   90.00
_cell.angle_beta   90.00
_cell.angle_gamma   90.00
#
_symmetry.space_group_name_H-M   'P 1'
#
loop_
_entity.id
_entity.type
_entity.pdbx_description
1 polymer ?
#
loop_
_entity_poly.entity_id
_entity_poly.type
_entity_poly.pdbx_seq_one_letter_code
_entity_poly.pdbx_strand_id
1 'polypeptide(L)'
;MTNLQKDRPSLSCPSNNGFRSQSHEWEKHGACSESQLDQHEYFEAALNLKKKANLLQILRIARIEPDDGFYRLDNIVKAIIKGIGHTPRIGCNKDSTGNKLTANFTKSTSVWTVLG
;
A
#
# COMPACT_ATOMS: atom_id res chain seq x y z
N MET A 1 12.50 -7.76 -16.07
CA MET A 1 11.94 -7.52 -14.72
C MET A 1 10.43 -7.50 -14.85
N THR A 2 9.71 -8.31 -14.07
CA THR A 2 8.24 -8.27 -14.05
C THR A 2 7.78 -6.99 -13.34
N ASN A 3 6.65 -6.39 -13.76
CA ASN A 3 6.11 -5.18 -13.13
C ASN A 3 5.91 -5.35 -11.61
N LEU A 4 5.56 -6.57 -11.18
CA LEU A 4 5.36 -6.91 -9.77
C LEU A 4 6.62 -6.76 -8.90
N GLN A 5 7.81 -7.11 -9.42
CA GLN A 5 9.07 -6.98 -8.67
C GLN A 5 9.45 -5.52 -8.44
N LYS A 6 9.19 -4.64 -9.42
CA LYS A 6 9.45 -3.20 -9.33
C LYS A 6 8.44 -2.49 -8.44
N ASP A 7 7.16 -2.84 -8.58
CA ASP A 7 6.07 -2.15 -7.89
C ASP A 7 5.81 -2.70 -6.48
N ARG A 8 6.29 -3.90 -6.15
CA ARG A 8 6.17 -4.50 -4.83
C ARG A 8 7.48 -5.20 -4.42
N PRO A 9 8.58 -4.44 -4.23
CA PRO A 9 9.83 -5.00 -3.74
C PRO A 9 9.65 -5.54 -2.31
N SER A 10 10.44 -6.56 -1.95
CA SER A 10 10.60 -6.94 -0.54
C SER A 10 11.60 -6.00 0.12
N LEU A 11 11.23 -5.48 1.29
CA LEU A 11 12.12 -4.68 2.14
C LEU A 11 12.70 -5.53 3.29
N SER A 12 12.53 -6.85 3.24
CA SER A 12 13.04 -7.78 4.25
C SER A 12 14.51 -8.12 4.00
N CYS A 13 15.27 -8.32 5.08
CA CYS A 13 16.63 -8.81 5.02
C CYS A 13 16.69 -10.35 5.06
N PRO A 14 17.67 -10.98 4.40
CA PRO A 14 18.60 -10.38 3.44
C PRO A 14 17.90 -9.95 2.14
N SER A 15 18.55 -9.08 1.36
CA SER A 15 18.05 -8.63 0.06
C SER A 15 17.66 -9.81 -0.81
N ASN A 16 16.48 -9.74 -1.42
CA ASN A 16 15.92 -10.82 -2.22
C ASN A 16 15.05 -10.25 -3.36
N ASN A 17 14.71 -11.10 -4.32
CA ASN A 17 13.92 -10.73 -5.50
C ASN A 17 12.40 -10.58 -5.21
N GLY A 18 11.98 -10.63 -3.95
CA GLY A 18 10.60 -10.45 -3.52
C GLY A 18 9.68 -11.65 -3.72
N PHE A 19 10.16 -12.74 -4.33
CA PHE A 19 9.32 -13.89 -4.66
C PHE A 19 8.68 -14.51 -3.42
N ARG A 20 9.45 -14.74 -2.35
CA ARG A 20 8.93 -15.29 -1.08
C ARG A 20 7.82 -14.43 -0.49
N SER A 21 7.95 -13.10 -0.56
CA SER A 21 6.92 -12.18 -0.09
C SER A 21 5.68 -12.23 -0.97
N GLN A 22 5.83 -12.40 -2.30
CA GLN A 22 4.70 -12.56 -3.21
C GLN A 22 3.97 -13.87 -2.96
N SER A 23 4.67 -15.00 -2.84
CA SER A 23 4.10 -16.31 -2.50
C SER A 23 3.32 -16.25 -1.18
N HIS A 24 3.90 -15.65 -0.13
CA HIS A 24 3.23 -15.50 1.16
C HIS A 24 1.90 -14.76 1.06
N GLU A 25 1.84 -13.73 0.22
CA GLU A 25 0.65 -12.89 0.08
C GLU A 25 -0.42 -13.55 -0.77
N TRP A 26 -0.03 -14.38 -1.73
CA TRP A 26 -0.96 -15.26 -2.43
C TRP A 26 -1.53 -16.31 -1.48
N GLU A 27 -0.68 -17.10 -0.81
CA GLU A 27 -1.11 -18.18 0.08
C GLU A 27 -2.00 -17.70 1.23
N LYS A 28 -1.68 -16.54 1.81
CA LYS A 28 -2.39 -16.01 2.97
C LYS A 28 -3.64 -15.19 2.62
N HIS A 29 -3.67 -14.55 1.45
CA HIS A 29 -4.72 -13.58 1.10
C HIS A 29 -5.34 -13.81 -0.28
N GLY A 30 -4.53 -14.07 -1.30
CA GLY A 30 -5.03 -14.24 -2.67
C GLY A 30 -5.82 -15.53 -2.89
N ALA A 31 -5.42 -16.64 -2.27
CA ALA A 31 -6.14 -17.92 -2.37
C ALA A 31 -7.59 -17.83 -1.87
N CYS A 32 -7.89 -16.91 -0.93
CA CYS A 32 -9.25 -16.66 -0.48
C CYS A 32 -10.16 -16.02 -1.56
N SER A 33 -9.59 -15.51 -2.64
CA SER A 33 -10.32 -14.95 -3.79
C SER A 33 -10.23 -15.84 -5.04
N GLU A 34 -9.68 -17.05 -4.95
CA GLU A 34 -9.43 -17.93 -6.11
C GLU A 34 -10.69 -18.29 -6.90
N SER A 35 -11.87 -18.23 -6.28
CA SER A 35 -13.15 -18.42 -6.97
C SER A 35 -13.53 -17.29 -7.93
N GLN A 36 -12.83 -16.15 -7.90
CA GLN A 36 -13.11 -14.96 -8.70
C GLN A 36 -11.87 -14.42 -9.42
N LEU A 37 -10.69 -14.57 -8.82
CA LEU A 37 -9.42 -14.05 -9.34
C LEU A 37 -8.37 -15.14 -9.20
N ASP A 38 -7.80 -15.57 -10.32
CA ASP A 38 -6.61 -16.40 -10.28
C ASP A 38 -5.38 -15.61 -9.73
N GLN A 39 -4.24 -16.30 -9.58
CA GLN A 39 -3.04 -15.66 -9.04
C GLN A 39 -2.57 -14.47 -9.87
N HIS A 40 -2.64 -14.56 -11.20
CA HIS A 40 -2.22 -13.49 -12.07
C HIS A 40 -3.17 -12.29 -11.94
N GLU A 41 -4.48 -12.53 -12.03
CA GLU A 41 -5.53 -11.52 -11.91
C GLU A 41 -5.50 -10.81 -10.56
N TYR A 42 -5.24 -11.54 -9.47
CA TYR A 42 -5.10 -10.97 -8.13
C TYR A 42 -3.96 -9.93 -8.07
N PHE A 43 -2.78 -10.29 -8.58
CA PHE A 43 -1.64 -9.37 -8.59
C PHE A 43 -1.82 -8.23 -9.59
N GLU A 44 -2.43 -8.48 -10.74
CA GLU A 44 -2.76 -7.43 -11.71
C GLU A 44 -3.75 -6.41 -11.13
N ALA A 45 -4.83 -6.88 -10.48
CA ALA A 45 -5.79 -6.02 -9.80
C ALA A 45 -5.11 -5.16 -8.72
N ALA A 46 -4.21 -5.76 -7.93
CA ALA A 46 -3.44 -5.03 -6.93
C ALA A 46 -2.54 -3.94 -7.54
N LEU A 47 -1.87 -4.23 -8.67
CA LEU A 47 -1.05 -3.25 -9.39
C LEU A 47 -1.90 -2.13 -10.00
N ASN A 48 -3.06 -2.45 -10.54
CA ASN A 48 -3.99 -1.48 -11.10
C ASN A 48 -4.56 -0.56 -10.01
N LEU A 49 -4.89 -1.10 -8.84
CA LEU A 49 -5.29 -0.32 -7.67
C LEU A 49 -4.17 0.63 -7.21
N LYS A 50 -2.92 0.14 -7.13
CA LYS A 50 -1.76 0.98 -6.78
C LYS A 50 -1.58 2.16 -7.75
N LYS A 51 -1.76 1.94 -9.05
CA LYS A 51 -1.65 3.00 -10.07
C LYS A 51 -2.76 4.04 -9.94
N LYS A 52 -4.01 3.59 -9.72
CA LYS A 52 -5.18 4.48 -9.55
C LYS A 52 -5.07 5.31 -8.26
N ALA A 53 -4.65 4.69 -7.16
CA ALA A 53 -4.46 5.35 -5.88
C ALA A 53 -2.98 5.74 -5.69
N ASN A 54 -2.42 6.55 -6.60
CA ASN A 54 -1.04 7.02 -6.49
C ASN A 54 -0.86 7.95 -5.28
N LEU A 55 -0.66 7.34 -4.11
CA LEU A 55 -0.62 8.03 -2.82
C LEU A 55 0.49 9.07 -2.74
N LEU A 56 1.66 8.78 -3.32
CA LEU A 56 2.76 9.74 -3.33
C LEU A 56 2.34 11.00 -4.09
N GLN A 57 1.79 10.86 -5.30
CA GLN A 57 1.33 12.00 -6.09
C GLN A 57 0.24 12.79 -5.35
N ILE A 58 -0.73 12.11 -4.72
CA ILE A 58 -1.81 12.75 -3.95
C ILE A 58 -1.24 13.58 -2.79
N LEU A 59 -0.30 13.02 -2.03
CA LEU A 59 0.32 13.71 -0.91
C LEU A 59 1.15 14.92 -1.37
N ARG A 60 1.90 14.79 -2.47
CA ARG A 60 2.66 15.90 -3.07
C ARG A 60 1.78 17.07 -3.50
N ILE A 61 0.63 16.79 -4.12
CA ILE A 61 -0.36 17.82 -4.51
C ILE A 61 -0.82 18.60 -3.26
N ALA A 62 -0.94 17.92 -2.11
CA ALA A 62 -1.28 18.52 -0.84
C ALA A 62 -0.08 19.14 -0.09
N ARG A 63 1.11 19.23 -0.72
CA ARG A 63 2.36 19.71 -0.12
C ARG A 63 2.83 18.88 1.08
N ILE A 64 2.57 17.58 1.06
CA ILE A 64 3.06 16.60 2.02
C ILE A 64 4.13 15.76 1.33
N GLU A 65 5.39 15.98 1.70
CA GLU A 65 6.54 15.32 1.08
C GLU A 65 7.19 14.32 2.04
N PRO A 66 7.90 13.30 1.53
CA PRO A 66 8.76 12.44 2.35
C PRO A 66 10.07 13.18 2.66
N ASP A 67 10.03 14.12 3.61
CA ASP A 67 11.10 15.09 3.90
C ASP A 67 11.57 15.09 5.36
N ASP A 68 11.36 13.97 6.08
CA ASP A 68 11.60 13.83 7.53
C ASP A 68 10.83 14.83 8.42
N GLY A 69 9.90 15.60 7.84
CA GLY A 69 9.03 16.53 8.53
C GLY A 69 7.83 15.87 9.20
N PHE A 70 7.17 16.63 10.10
CA PHE A 70 5.97 16.20 10.78
C PHE A 70 4.72 16.84 10.18
N TYR A 71 3.73 16.01 9.88
CA TYR A 71 2.45 16.44 9.33
C TYR A 71 1.31 16.04 10.27
N ARG A 72 0.30 16.91 10.40
CA ARG A 72 -0.90 16.56 11.16
C ARG A 72 -1.65 15.42 10.45
N LEU A 73 -2.09 14.44 11.23
CA LEU A 73 -2.78 13.25 10.72
C LEU A 73 -4.05 13.61 9.92
N ASP A 74 -4.80 14.62 10.37
CA ASP A 74 -6.01 15.08 9.68
C ASP A 74 -5.71 15.70 8.30
N ASN A 75 -4.56 16.36 8.12
CA ASN A 75 -4.13 16.87 6.82
C ASN A 75 -3.83 15.72 5.86
N ILE A 76 -3.13 14.68 6.33
CA ILE A 76 -2.86 13.46 5.56
C ILE A 76 -4.19 12.79 5.15
N VAL A 77 -5.08 12.55 6.11
CA VAL A 77 -6.38 11.92 5.87
C VAL A 77 -7.22 12.73 4.87
N LYS A 78 -7.32 14.05 5.04
CA LYS A 78 -8.06 14.93 4.11
C LYS A 78 -7.47 14.91 2.70
N ALA A 79 -6.14 14.93 2.57
CA ALA A 79 -5.48 14.86 1.26
C ALA A 79 -5.83 13.57 0.53
N ILE A 80 -5.80 12.45 1.24
CA ILE A 80 -6.13 11.14 0.67
C ILE A 80 -7.61 11.07 0.32
N ILE A 81 -8.54 11.46 1.21
CA ILE A 81 -9.98 11.51 0.90
C ILE A 81 -10.24 12.33 -0.36
N LYS A 82 -9.59 13.49 -0.50
CA LYS A 82 -9.72 14.33 -1.69
C LYS A 82 -9.16 13.65 -2.96
N GLY A 83 -8.09 12.88 -2.83
CA GLY A 83 -7.42 12.20 -3.95
C GLY A 83 -8.10 10.90 -4.42
N ILE A 84 -8.67 10.12 -3.50
CA ILE A 84 -9.28 8.81 -3.82
C ILE A 84 -10.79 8.74 -3.62
N GLY A 85 -11.41 9.75 -2.98
CA GLY A 85 -12.86 9.77 -2.68
C GLY A 85 -13.30 8.91 -1.49
N HIS A 86 -12.37 8.18 -0.85
CA HIS A 86 -12.64 7.27 0.25
C HIS A 86 -11.78 7.55 1.48
N THR A 87 -12.30 7.22 2.67
CA THR A 87 -11.59 7.37 3.94
C THR A 87 -10.48 6.32 4.06
N PRO A 88 -9.20 6.72 4.17
CA PRO A 88 -8.11 5.78 4.35
C PRO A 88 -8.03 5.25 5.78
N ARG A 89 -7.52 4.02 5.93
CA ARG A 89 -7.01 3.52 7.22
C ARG A 89 -5.51 3.79 7.33
N ILE A 90 -5.11 4.56 8.34
CA ILE A 90 -3.72 4.91 8.61
C ILE A 90 -3.23 4.13 9.85
N GLY A 91 -2.22 3.28 9.68
CA GLY A 91 -1.43 2.72 10.77
C GLY A 91 -0.15 3.54 10.99
N CYS A 92 0.44 3.54 12.18
CA CYS A 92 1.72 4.20 12.42
C CYS A 92 2.75 3.27 13.02
N ASN A 93 4.00 3.36 12.56
CA ASN A 93 5.14 2.76 13.24
C ASN A 93 5.83 3.80 14.13
N LYS A 94 6.65 3.30 15.06
CA LYS A 94 7.58 4.13 15.83
C LYS A 94 8.97 4.03 15.21
N ASP A 95 9.69 5.13 15.18
CA ASP A 95 11.12 5.14 14.85
C ASP A 95 11.96 4.68 16.05
N SER A 96 13.29 4.68 15.89
CA SER A 96 14.25 4.34 16.95
C SER A 96 14.20 5.30 18.15
N THR A 97 13.61 6.49 17.99
CA THR A 97 13.45 7.50 19.05
C THR A 97 12.06 7.47 19.69
N GLY A 98 11.18 6.57 19.26
CA GLY A 98 9.82 6.41 19.78
C GLY A 98 8.77 7.34 19.16
N ASN A 99 9.16 8.19 18.22
CA ASN A 99 8.27 9.07 17.48
C ASN A 99 7.41 8.23 16.53
N LYS A 100 6.10 8.54 16.45
CA LYS A 100 5.19 7.88 15.51
C LYS A 100 5.46 8.39 14.08
N LEU A 101 6.50 7.88 13.45
CA LEU A 101 6.97 8.28 12.12
C LEU A 101 6.52 7.28 11.07
N THR A 102 5.25 7.32 10.68
CA THR A 102 4.77 6.94 9.34
C THR A 102 3.27 6.70 9.37
N ALA A 103 2.60 6.97 8.26
CA ALA A 103 1.32 6.38 7.93
C ALA A 103 1.58 5.08 7.13
N ASN A 104 1.64 3.94 7.77
CA ASN A 104 1.47 2.67 7.09
C ASN A 104 0.02 2.54 6.66
N PHE A 105 -0.20 2.65 5.36
CA PHE A 105 -1.37 2.04 4.76
C PHE A 105 -1.20 0.55 4.95
N THR A 106 -1.96 -0.03 5.89
CA THR A 106 -2.08 -1.49 5.93
C THR A 106 -2.47 -1.92 4.52
N LYS A 107 -1.77 -2.91 3.96
CA LYS A 107 -2.21 -3.70 2.80
C LYS A 107 -3.49 -4.46 3.14
N SER A 108 -4.52 -3.73 3.50
CA SER A 108 -5.90 -4.14 3.43
C SER A 108 -6.53 -3.31 2.31
N THR A 109 -5.87 -3.30 1.15
CA THR A 109 -6.59 -3.61 -0.07
C THR A 109 -6.90 -5.10 -0.04
N SER A 110 -7.66 -5.51 0.98
CA SER A 110 -8.57 -6.61 0.81
C SER A 110 -9.40 -6.15 -0.38
N VAL A 111 -9.32 -6.88 -1.49
CA VAL A 111 -10.08 -6.62 -2.73
C VAL A 111 -11.57 -6.34 -2.43
N TRP A 112 -12.05 -6.80 -1.27
CA TRP A 112 -13.34 -6.54 -0.67
C TRP A 112 -13.72 -5.09 -0.33
N THR A 113 -12.79 -4.16 -0.05
CA THR A 113 -13.20 -2.78 0.34
C THR A 113 -13.53 -1.87 -0.86
N VAL A 114 -13.33 -2.35 -2.10
CA VAL A 114 -13.70 -1.60 -3.32
C VAL A 114 -14.94 -2.22 -4.00
N LEU A 115 -15.39 -3.40 -3.57
CA LEU A 115 -16.58 -4.10 -4.09
C LEU A 115 -17.56 -4.49 -2.98
N GLY A 116 -17.78 -3.57 -2.04
CA GLY A 116 -18.84 -3.62 -1.04
C GLY A 116 -19.28 -2.21 -0.67
#